data_AF-A0AAT9HG53-F1
#
_entry.id   AF-A0AAT9HG53-F1
#
_cell.length_a   1.000
_cell.length_b   1.000
_cell.length_c   1.000
_cell.angle_alpha   90.00
_cell.angle_beta   90.00
_cell.angle_gamma   90.00
#
_symmetry.space_group_name_H-M   'P 1'
#
loop_
_entity.id
_entity.type
_entity.pdbx_description
1 polymer ?
#
loop_
_entity_poly.entity_id
_entity_poly.type
_entity_poly.pdbx_seq_one_letter_code
_entity_poly.pdbx_strand_id
1 'polypeptide(L)'
;MLLADELDKSDIDLPNDLLHVLENGSYDIPELVRDAARSARVHTDDPEQFAPVSGGRVECREFPVVLITSNGEREFPAAFRRRCLPLEMRALTREQLLAIVSGHLGSLPPDAEAMVDLFVQRVRAGGTHSLDQLLNAARLTTVDGFRAEGEGRELIETLLRDLAKGR
;
A
#
# COMPACT_ATOMS: atom_id res chain seq x y z
N MET A 1 -7.38 -14.03 0.68
CA MET A 1 -6.61 -13.02 -0.08
C MET A 1 -5.39 -12.68 0.75
N LEU A 2 -4.21 -12.63 0.15
CA LEU A 2 -2.94 -12.27 0.81
C LEU A 2 -2.47 -10.92 0.24
N LEU A 3 -2.04 -10.01 1.11
CA LEU A 3 -1.39 -8.76 0.73
C LEU A 3 0.06 -8.78 1.22
N ALA A 4 1.00 -8.71 0.29
CA ALA A 4 2.41 -8.50 0.58
C ALA A 4 2.77 -7.05 0.26
N ASP A 5 2.88 -6.24 1.30
CA ASP A 5 3.14 -4.81 1.17
C ASP A 5 4.64 -4.51 1.06
N GLU A 6 5.00 -3.53 0.23
CA GLU A 6 6.36 -3.03 0.02
C GLU A 6 7.41 -4.14 -0.19
N LEU A 7 7.10 -5.12 -1.06
CA LEU A 7 7.97 -6.29 -1.27
C LEU A 7 9.36 -5.92 -1.78
N ASP A 8 9.53 -4.75 -2.39
CA ASP A 8 10.83 -4.24 -2.83
C ASP A 8 11.80 -3.94 -1.68
N LYS A 9 11.29 -3.77 -0.44
CA LYS A 9 12.10 -3.59 0.77
C LYS A 9 12.54 -4.90 1.42
N SER A 10 12.08 -6.05 0.92
CA SER A 10 12.47 -7.36 1.45
C SER A 10 13.94 -7.68 1.21
N ASP A 11 14.39 -8.83 1.73
CA ASP A 11 15.64 -9.44 1.27
C ASP A 11 15.66 -9.56 -0.27
N ILE A 12 16.86 -9.47 -0.84
CA ILE A 12 17.09 -9.52 -2.30
C ILE A 12 16.75 -10.89 -2.89
N ASP A 13 16.86 -11.96 -2.09
CA ASP A 13 16.60 -13.32 -2.54
C ASP A 13 15.11 -13.70 -2.45
N LEU A 14 14.34 -13.01 -1.60
CA LEU A 14 12.94 -13.35 -1.33
C LEU A 14 12.06 -13.42 -2.61
N PRO A 15 12.12 -12.48 -3.58
CA PRO A 15 11.33 -12.60 -4.80
C PRO A 15 11.62 -13.88 -5.59
N ASN A 16 12.86 -14.38 -5.57
CA ASN A 16 13.19 -15.64 -6.23
C ASN A 16 12.67 -16.85 -5.45
N ASP A 17 12.78 -16.80 -4.12
CA ASP A 17 12.27 -17.87 -3.24
C ASP A 17 10.74 -18.02 -3.36
N LEU A 18 10.03 -16.91 -3.57
CA LEU A 18 8.58 -16.90 -3.75
C LEU A 18 8.14 -17.51 -5.10
N LEU A 19 9.02 -17.69 -6.09
CA LEU A 19 8.62 -18.22 -7.40
C LEU A 19 7.92 -19.58 -7.27
N HIS A 20 8.52 -20.49 -6.50
CA HIS A 20 7.96 -21.82 -6.32
C HIS A 20 6.66 -21.80 -5.52
N VAL A 21 6.60 -20.93 -4.50
CA VAL A 21 5.41 -20.77 -3.65
C VAL A 21 4.24 -20.23 -4.45
N LEU A 22 4.46 -19.23 -5.30
CA LEU A 22 3.45 -18.62 -6.16
C LEU A 22 3.06 -19.51 -7.35
N GLU A 23 3.89 -20.48 -7.73
CA GLU A 23 3.51 -21.45 -8.77
C GLU A 23 2.70 -22.62 -8.21
N ASN A 24 3.14 -23.17 -7.09
CA ASN A 24 2.62 -24.44 -6.58
C ASN A 24 1.65 -24.27 -5.42
N GLY A 25 1.56 -23.08 -4.82
CA GLY A 25 0.76 -22.85 -3.62
C GLY A 25 1.25 -23.66 -2.43
N SER A 26 2.54 -24.02 -2.41
CA SER A 26 3.13 -24.84 -1.36
C SER A 26 4.59 -24.47 -1.11
N TYR A 27 5.03 -24.67 0.13
CA TYR A 27 6.42 -24.49 0.54
C TYR A 27 6.78 -25.49 1.63
N ASP A 28 8.07 -25.75 1.78
CA ASP A 28 8.61 -26.59 2.84
C ASP A 28 9.15 -25.72 3.97
N ILE A 29 9.00 -26.19 5.20
CA ILE A 29 9.65 -25.67 6.40
C ILE A 29 10.92 -26.52 6.60
N PRO A 30 12.12 -26.02 6.23
CA PRO A 30 13.32 -26.84 6.13
C PRO A 30 13.67 -27.58 7.42
N GLU A 31 13.45 -26.95 8.57
CA GLU A 31 13.69 -27.53 9.90
C GLU A 31 12.83 -28.77 10.13
N LEU A 32 11.55 -28.72 9.76
CA LEU A 32 10.60 -29.82 9.97
C LEU A 32 10.82 -30.98 8.99
N VAL A 33 11.23 -30.67 7.76
CA VAL A 33 11.60 -31.69 6.77
C VAL A 33 12.85 -32.44 7.23
N ARG A 34 13.86 -31.72 7.76
CA ARG A 34 15.12 -32.30 8.25
C ARG A 34 14.93 -33.18 9.48
N ASP A 35 14.11 -32.74 10.43
CA ASP A 35 13.85 -33.49 11.66
C ASP A 35 12.99 -34.76 11.42
N ALA A 36 12.54 -34.99 10.17
CA ALA A 36 11.64 -36.08 9.80
C ALA A 36 10.40 -36.17 10.71
N ALA A 37 9.99 -35.03 11.26
CA ALA A 37 8.86 -34.95 12.17
C ALA A 37 7.60 -35.35 11.39
N ARG A 38 6.94 -36.43 11.82
CA ARG A 38 5.69 -36.88 11.19
C ARG A 38 4.62 -35.79 11.21
N SER A 39 4.58 -35.01 12.28
CA SER A 39 3.70 -33.85 12.44
C SER A 39 4.28 -32.85 13.45
N ALA A 40 4.16 -31.56 13.16
CA ALA A 40 4.50 -30.45 14.06
C ALA A 40 3.32 -29.47 14.17
N ARG A 41 3.29 -28.69 15.24
CA ARG A 41 2.37 -27.56 15.38
C ARG A 41 3.16 -26.28 15.18
N VAL A 42 2.77 -25.47 14.20
CA VAL A 42 3.40 -24.18 13.91
C VAL A 42 2.45 -23.06 14.29
N HIS A 43 3.00 -21.93 14.73
CA HIS A 43 2.21 -20.72 14.93
C HIS A 43 1.69 -20.21 13.59
N THR A 44 0.45 -19.70 13.60
CA THR A 44 -0.14 -18.96 12.49
C THR A 44 0.00 -17.46 12.72
N ASP A 45 -0.33 -16.67 11.71
CA ASP A 45 -0.44 -15.20 11.84
C ASP A 45 -1.52 -14.81 12.85
N ASP A 46 -2.60 -15.61 12.94
CA ASP A 46 -3.61 -15.46 13.98
C ASP A 46 -2.98 -15.67 15.37
N PRO A 47 -3.07 -14.68 16.29
CA PRO A 47 -2.50 -14.78 17.62
C PRO A 47 -3.04 -16.00 18.39
N GLU A 48 -2.14 -16.67 19.11
CA GLU A 48 -2.44 -17.86 19.94
C GLU A 48 -2.96 -19.09 19.17
N GLN A 49 -3.07 -19.01 17.84
CA GLN A 49 -3.47 -20.12 17.00
C GLN A 49 -2.28 -20.94 16.49
N PHE A 50 -2.57 -22.21 16.17
CA PHE A 50 -1.58 -23.15 15.68
C PHE A 50 -2.16 -24.00 14.55
N ALA A 51 -1.35 -24.27 13.53
CA ALA A 51 -1.68 -25.20 12.45
C ALA A 51 -0.85 -26.49 12.56
N PRO A 52 -1.47 -27.68 12.38
CA PRO A 52 -0.71 -28.91 12.23
C PRO A 52 -0.08 -28.96 10.84
N VAL A 53 1.22 -29.25 10.78
CA VAL A 53 1.99 -29.44 9.54
C VAL A 53 2.58 -30.85 9.56
N SER A 54 2.33 -31.64 8.51
CA SER A 54 2.81 -33.01 8.40
C SER A 54 3.94 -33.10 7.38
N GLY A 55 5.03 -33.78 7.74
CA GLY A 55 6.20 -33.93 6.86
C GLY A 55 6.90 -32.62 6.48
N GLY A 56 6.66 -31.55 7.24
CA GLY A 56 7.29 -30.24 7.02
C GLY A 56 6.79 -29.46 5.79
N ARG A 57 5.79 -29.95 5.06
CA ARG A 57 5.24 -29.27 3.88
C ARG A 57 3.93 -28.56 4.19
N VAL A 58 3.84 -27.30 3.77
CA VAL A 58 2.62 -26.48 3.84
C VAL A 58 2.07 -26.32 2.43
N GLU A 59 0.77 -26.56 2.26
CA GLU A 59 0.10 -26.50 0.97
C GLU A 59 -1.26 -25.82 1.13
N CYS A 60 -1.56 -24.90 0.21
CA CYS A 60 -2.84 -24.21 0.19
C CYS A 60 -3.97 -25.19 -0.15
N ARG A 61 -5.10 -25.09 0.57
CA ARG A 61 -6.33 -25.80 0.18
C ARG A 61 -6.99 -25.20 -1.05
N GLU A 62 -6.87 -23.88 -1.18
CA GLU A 62 -7.34 -23.10 -2.30
C GLU A 62 -6.28 -22.05 -2.61
N PHE A 63 -5.96 -21.88 -3.90
CA PHE A 63 -4.91 -20.96 -4.31
C PHE A 63 -5.33 -19.51 -4.04
N PRO A 64 -4.62 -18.75 -3.20
CA PRO A 64 -5.05 -17.42 -2.81
C PRO A 64 -4.85 -16.41 -3.94
N VAL A 65 -5.73 -15.42 -4.02
CA VAL A 65 -5.41 -14.16 -4.72
C VAL A 65 -4.35 -13.43 -3.89
N VAL A 66 -3.19 -13.19 -4.50
CA VAL A 66 -2.05 -12.50 -3.89
C VAL A 66 -1.92 -11.11 -4.52
N LEU A 67 -2.00 -10.07 -3.70
CA LEU A 67 -1.67 -8.70 -4.08
C LEU A 67 -0.30 -8.35 -3.53
N ILE A 68 0.52 -7.74 -4.38
CA ILE A 68 1.88 -7.32 -4.03
C ILE A 68 1.99 -5.85 -4.36
N THR A 69 2.48 -5.04 -3.42
CA THR A 69 2.78 -3.63 -3.66
C THR A 69 4.30 -3.44 -3.71
N SER A 70 4.71 -2.37 -4.41
CA SER A 70 6.10 -1.93 -4.49
C SER A 70 6.10 -0.44 -4.81
N ASN A 71 7.05 0.27 -4.21
CA ASN A 71 7.30 1.68 -4.49
C ASN A 71 8.23 1.87 -5.71
N GLY A 72 8.69 0.79 -6.33
CA GLY A 72 9.65 0.81 -7.44
C GLY A 72 11.06 1.19 -7.01
N GLU A 73 11.39 1.07 -5.71
CA GLU A 73 12.73 1.39 -5.19
C GLU A 73 13.79 0.41 -5.70
N ARG A 74 13.39 -0.86 -5.87
CA ARG A 74 14.23 -1.95 -6.40
C ARG A 74 13.49 -2.69 -7.49
N GLU A 75 14.16 -2.91 -8.62
CA GLU A 75 13.61 -3.72 -9.69
C GLU A 75 13.55 -5.21 -9.30
N PHE A 76 12.39 -5.83 -9.50
CA PHE A 76 12.24 -7.27 -9.32
C PHE A 76 12.87 -8.06 -10.47
N PRO A 77 13.42 -9.26 -10.20
CA PRO A 77 13.92 -10.17 -11.23
C PRO A 77 12.88 -10.44 -12.32
N ALA A 78 13.32 -10.54 -13.58
CA ALA A 78 12.42 -10.78 -14.71
C ALA A 78 11.60 -12.08 -14.56
N ALA A 79 12.14 -13.11 -13.91
CA ALA A 79 11.43 -14.36 -13.63
C ALA A 79 10.23 -14.14 -12.69
N PHE A 80 10.37 -13.27 -11.68
CA PHE A 80 9.29 -12.92 -10.76
C PHE A 80 8.22 -12.09 -11.46
N ARG A 81 8.63 -11.06 -12.21
CA ARG A 81 7.72 -10.19 -12.97
C ARG A 81 6.84 -10.96 -13.97
N ARG A 82 7.36 -12.01 -14.59
CA ARG A 82 6.61 -12.86 -15.54
C ARG A 82 5.47 -13.66 -14.89
N ARG A 83 5.49 -13.84 -13.57
CA ARG A 83 4.47 -14.53 -12.78
C ARG A 83 3.47 -13.58 -12.13
N CYS A 84 3.67 -12.28 -12.30
CA CYS A 84 2.80 -11.24 -11.79
C CYS A 84 2.07 -10.55 -12.94
N LEU A 85 0.85 -10.07 -12.68
CA LEU A 85 0.18 -9.13 -13.57
C LEU A 85 0.54 -7.71 -13.12
N PRO A 86 1.43 -6.98 -13.83
CA PRO A 86 1.83 -5.65 -13.39
C PRO A 86 0.67 -4.66 -13.55
N LEU A 87 0.39 -3.92 -12.48
CA LEU A 87 -0.52 -2.79 -12.48
C LEU A 87 0.23 -1.55 -12.03
N GLU A 88 0.49 -0.63 -12.96
CA GLU A 88 1.15 0.64 -12.65
C GLU A 88 0.12 1.67 -12.17
N MET A 89 0.31 2.20 -10.96
CA MET A 89 -0.50 3.30 -10.46
C MET A 89 -0.03 4.61 -11.10
N ARG A 90 -0.86 5.14 -12.00
CA ARG A 90 -0.59 6.42 -12.68
C ARG A 90 -0.96 7.59 -11.77
N ALA A 91 -0.35 8.73 -12.04
CA ALA A 91 -0.76 9.99 -11.43
C ALA A 91 -2.25 10.25 -11.69
N LEU A 92 -2.97 10.62 -10.64
CA LEU A 92 -4.40 10.91 -10.70
C LEU A 92 -4.65 12.21 -11.47
N THR A 93 -5.70 12.23 -12.28
CA THR A 93 -6.15 13.47 -12.92
C THR A 93 -6.86 14.37 -11.91
N ARG A 94 -7.00 15.66 -12.26
CA ARG A 94 -7.77 16.62 -11.46
C ARG A 94 -9.19 16.12 -11.18
N GLU A 95 -9.85 15.59 -12.20
CA GLU A 95 -11.22 15.08 -12.13
C GLU A 95 -11.30 13.86 -11.20
N GLN A 96 -10.30 12.97 -11.25
CA GLN A 96 -10.21 11.83 -10.35
C GLN A 96 -9.98 12.27 -8.90
N LEU A 97 -9.10 13.25 -8.66
CA LEU A 97 -8.87 13.80 -7.33
C LEU A 97 -10.14 14.42 -6.74
N LEU A 98 -10.89 15.20 -7.53
CA LEU A 98 -12.18 15.75 -7.11
C LEU A 98 -13.21 14.66 -6.81
N ALA A 99 -13.26 13.61 -7.62
CA ALA A 99 -14.13 12.47 -7.39
C ALA A 99 -13.77 11.73 -6.09
N ILE A 100 -12.48 11.57 -5.79
CA ILE A 100 -11.99 10.97 -4.55
C ILE A 100 -12.37 11.83 -3.34
N VAL A 101 -12.15 13.15 -3.41
CA VAL A 101 -12.51 14.08 -2.33
C VAL A 101 -14.02 14.02 -2.07
N SER A 102 -14.83 14.11 -3.13
CA SER A 102 -16.29 14.02 -3.04
C SER A 102 -16.76 12.68 -2.44
N GLY A 103 -16.19 11.57 -2.90
CA GLY A 103 -16.51 10.23 -2.39
C GLY A 103 -16.13 10.05 -0.91
N HIS A 104 -15.02 10.64 -0.48
CA HIS A 104 -14.54 10.53 0.91
C HIS A 104 -15.31 11.43 1.90
N LEU A 105 -15.82 12.57 1.44
CA LEU A 105 -16.54 13.54 2.26
C LEU A 105 -18.07 13.50 2.09
N GLY A 106 -18.58 12.67 1.16
CA GLY A 106 -20.00 12.56 0.82
C GLY A 106 -20.56 13.73 -0.01
N SER A 107 -19.86 14.86 -0.04
CA SER A 107 -20.14 15.99 -0.92
C SER A 107 -18.85 16.75 -1.21
N LEU A 108 -18.81 17.49 -2.32
CA LEU A 108 -17.64 18.29 -2.67
C LEU A 108 -17.65 19.61 -1.88
N PRO A 109 -16.62 19.90 -1.06
CA PRO A 109 -16.50 21.19 -0.39
C PRO A 109 -16.47 22.37 -1.38
N PRO A 110 -16.96 23.57 -1.01
CA PRO A 110 -16.91 24.74 -1.88
C PRO A 110 -15.51 25.07 -2.42
N ASP A 111 -14.48 24.87 -1.58
CA ASP A 111 -13.09 25.21 -1.90
C ASP A 111 -12.28 24.02 -2.47
N ALA A 112 -12.93 22.88 -2.73
CA ALA A 112 -12.26 21.64 -3.14
C ALA A 112 -11.48 21.78 -4.45
N GLU A 113 -12.04 22.51 -5.41
CA GLU A 113 -11.37 22.78 -6.68
C GLU A 113 -10.05 23.53 -6.48
N ALA A 114 -10.05 24.58 -5.68
CA ALA A 114 -8.85 25.35 -5.36
C ALA A 114 -7.82 24.49 -4.61
N MET A 115 -8.25 23.64 -3.68
CA MET A 115 -7.36 22.72 -2.95
C MET A 115 -6.72 21.67 -3.88
N VAL A 116 -7.50 21.08 -4.78
CA VAL A 116 -6.99 20.12 -5.78
C VAL A 116 -6.03 20.80 -6.74
N ASP A 117 -6.35 22.00 -7.23
CA ASP A 117 -5.48 22.74 -8.14
C ASP A 117 -4.13 23.09 -7.47
N LEU A 118 -4.16 23.51 -6.21
CA LEU A 118 -2.97 23.75 -5.41
C LEU A 118 -2.15 22.46 -5.20
N PHE A 119 -2.82 21.34 -4.88
CA PHE A 119 -2.17 20.04 -4.72
C PHE A 119 -1.49 19.59 -6.02
N VAL A 120 -2.20 19.65 -7.15
CA VAL A 120 -1.66 19.29 -8.48
C VAL A 120 -0.46 20.18 -8.84
N GLN A 121 -0.54 21.48 -8.58
CA GLN A 121 0.57 22.40 -8.82
C GLN A 121 1.80 22.04 -7.99
N ARG A 122 1.62 21.69 -6.71
CA ARG A 122 2.71 21.31 -5.80
C ARG A 122 3.36 19.98 -6.14
N VAL A 123 2.56 18.97 -6.51
CA VAL A 123 3.07 17.67 -6.99
C VAL A 123 3.90 17.88 -8.27
N ARG A 124 3.42 18.71 -9.21
CA ARG A 124 4.18 19.06 -10.43
C ARG A 124 5.47 19.84 -10.13
N ALA A 125 5.50 20.61 -9.04
CA ALA A 125 6.69 21.30 -8.58
C ALA A 125 7.68 20.38 -7.82
N GLY A 126 7.40 19.08 -7.71
CA GLY A 126 8.28 18.08 -7.09
C GLY A 126 8.12 17.93 -5.58
N GLY A 127 7.02 18.39 -4.98
CA GLY A 127 6.77 18.19 -3.54
C GLY A 127 6.22 16.78 -3.23
N THR A 128 6.49 16.26 -2.04
CA THR A 128 6.14 14.87 -1.62
C THR A 128 4.73 14.72 -1.04
N HIS A 129 3.80 15.54 -1.50
CA HIS A 129 2.47 15.64 -0.90
C HIS A 129 1.66 14.36 -1.09
N SER A 130 1.06 13.85 -0.02
CA SER A 130 0.22 12.66 -0.07
C SER A 130 -1.24 13.00 -0.32
N LEU A 131 -1.98 12.04 -0.91
CA LEU A 131 -3.43 12.16 -1.06
C LEU A 131 -4.13 12.37 0.29
N ASP A 132 -3.61 11.76 1.36
CA ASP A 132 -4.15 11.94 2.72
C ASP A 132 -4.06 13.39 3.19
N GLN A 133 -3.01 14.14 2.83
CA GLN A 133 -2.92 15.56 3.16
C GLN A 133 -4.01 16.37 2.47
N LEU A 134 -4.32 16.06 1.20
CA LEU A 134 -5.44 16.68 0.48
C LEU A 134 -6.78 16.36 1.14
N LEU A 135 -7.01 15.09 1.51
CA LEU A 135 -8.24 14.66 2.16
C LEU A 135 -8.43 15.30 3.54
N ASN A 136 -7.35 15.40 4.33
CA ASN A 136 -7.37 16.04 5.64
C ASN A 136 -7.65 17.55 5.51
N ALA A 137 -7.01 18.24 4.55
CA ALA A 137 -7.29 19.65 4.27
C ALA A 137 -8.76 19.86 3.89
N ALA A 138 -9.31 19.00 3.03
CA ALA A 138 -10.71 19.06 2.61
C ALA A 138 -11.71 18.74 3.74
N ARG A 139 -11.32 17.89 4.70
CA ARG A 139 -12.13 17.60 5.89
C ARG A 139 -12.19 18.79 6.85
N LEU A 140 -11.10 19.54 7.01
CA LEU A 140 -11.07 20.69 7.92
C LEU A 140 -11.96 21.85 7.44
N THR A 141 -12.05 22.06 6.13
CA THR A 141 -12.94 23.09 5.56
C THR A 141 -14.42 22.73 5.66
N THR A 142 -14.75 21.44 5.85
CA THR A 142 -16.14 20.97 5.99
C THR A 142 -16.62 20.87 7.43
N VAL A 143 -15.74 20.52 8.39
CA VAL A 143 -16.14 20.29 9.79
C VAL A 143 -16.22 21.60 10.60
N ASP A 144 -15.35 22.58 10.34
CA ASP A 144 -15.25 23.78 11.19
C ASP A 144 -15.81 25.08 10.57
N GLY A 145 -16.49 25.00 9.42
CA GLY A 145 -16.92 26.21 8.69
C GLY A 145 -15.74 27.12 8.30
N PHE A 146 -14.53 26.54 8.28
CA PHE A 146 -13.28 27.20 7.98
C PHE A 146 -13.27 27.57 6.49
N ARG A 147 -13.57 28.83 6.19
CA ARG A 147 -13.51 29.36 4.82
C ARG A 147 -12.06 29.43 4.38
N ALA A 148 -11.73 29.11 3.13
CA ALA A 148 -10.39 29.29 2.56
C ALA A 148 -9.97 30.78 2.38
N GLU A 149 -10.53 31.68 3.18
CA GLU A 149 -10.23 33.11 3.23
C GLU A 149 -9.52 33.44 4.55
N GLY A 150 -8.42 34.19 4.49
CA GLY A 150 -7.66 34.61 5.69
C GLY A 150 -6.86 33.47 6.34
N GLU A 151 -7.03 33.27 7.65
CA GLU A 151 -6.34 32.25 8.47
C GLU A 151 -6.57 30.81 7.96
N GLY A 152 -7.71 30.58 7.29
CA GLY A 152 -8.06 29.36 6.54
C GLY A 152 -6.99 28.91 5.56
N ARG A 153 -6.52 29.88 4.78
CA ARG A 153 -5.59 29.63 3.69
C ARG A 153 -4.19 29.30 4.22
N GLU A 154 -3.75 29.97 5.28
CA GLU A 154 -2.44 29.74 5.88
C GLU A 154 -2.35 28.34 6.52
N LEU A 155 -3.43 27.88 7.16
CA LEU A 155 -3.51 26.52 7.70
C LEU A 155 -3.50 25.45 6.60
N ILE A 156 -4.30 25.63 5.54
CA ILE A 156 -4.31 24.73 4.38
C ILE A 156 -2.92 24.69 3.72
N GLU A 157 -2.30 25.86 3.54
CA GLU A 157 -0.96 25.95 2.99
C GLU A 157 0.06 25.21 3.86
N THR A 158 -0.09 25.27 5.19
CA THR A 158 0.75 24.60 6.19
C THR A 158 0.54 23.09 6.25
N LEU A 159 -0.70 22.60 6.18
CA LEU A 159 -1.00 21.17 6.15
C LEU A 159 -0.57 20.50 4.85
N LEU A 160 -0.67 21.25 3.77
CA LEU A 160 -0.09 20.90 2.49
C LEU A 160 1.40 21.28 2.42
N ARG A 161 2.11 21.62 3.50
CA ARG A 161 3.58 21.74 3.43
C ARG A 161 4.22 20.36 3.38
N ASP A 162 5.34 20.33 2.66
CA ASP A 162 6.20 19.18 2.49
C ASP A 162 6.79 18.76 3.85
N LEU A 163 6.31 17.64 4.42
CA LEU A 163 6.81 17.11 5.71
C LEU A 163 8.27 16.63 5.61
N ALA A 164 8.77 16.40 4.40
CA ALA A 164 10.13 15.95 4.13
C ALA A 164 11.21 17.03 4.33
N LYS A 165 10.85 18.33 4.41
CA LYS A 165 11.82 19.43 4.63
C LYS A 165 12.01 19.83 6.09
N GLY A 166 11.54 19.01 7.02
CA GLY A 166 11.73 19.17 8.46
C GLY A 166 12.85 18.28 9.01
N ARG A 167 14.08 18.38 8.49
CA ARG A 167 15.29 17.92 9.18
C ARG A 167 16.56 18.55 8.62
#